data_AF-A0A7S3RU04-F1
#
_entry.id   AF-A0A7S3RU04-F1
#
_cell.length_a   1.000
_cell.length_b   1.000
_cell.length_c   1.000
_cell.angle_alpha   90.00
_cell.angle_beta   90.00
_cell.angle_gamma   90.00
#
_symmetry.space_group_name_H-M   'P 1'
#
loop_
_entity.id
_entity.type
_entity.pdbx_description
1 polymer ?
#
loop_
_entity_poly.entity_id
_entity_poly.type
_entity_poly.pdbx_seq_one_letter_code
_entity_poly.pdbx_strand_id
1 'polypeptide(L)'
;MRAVPRSMLASVLFAAVRPPRALFSASLLRPRAFAAPLACATAQAEALLGPRLRKWLGSSLEAERRKQIALAKEAEAARSAERLAEWATLVVANLWQIDDRATSAVVEDWNNGGAKVKLSFAGGQGTPREQADAAFAKARRLRRGSAVVAELIRQSEAVEARLQGWQARLADGGGGAEDEELFALRAEVLKEAKKLKLKVSGLEGAAAAAGGSLPRGKRSATQPAPLAPSQTSGWGGREFLSPAGVPILVGRNRKENEQLSLRVAREPDVWMHVRGVPGAHVLLQMSRVKGKAPPAEACLQMAADLAAFYSEARDERKALVTYASPRHVTKPNGAPLGAVKLREEGGTIVGRPVDSELIPPEVLGAREAERFGGKG
;
A
#
# COMPACT_ATOMS: atom_id res chain seq x y z
N MET A 1 34.53 0.65 102.62
CA MET A 1 34.93 2.01 102.18
C MET A 1 36.23 1.90 101.38
N ARG A 2 36.37 2.61 100.24
CA ARG A 2 37.64 2.97 99.53
C ARG A 2 38.63 1.82 99.14
N ALA A 3 39.47 1.92 98.10
CA ALA A 3 39.49 2.75 96.89
C ALA A 3 40.44 2.10 95.84
N VAL A 4 40.44 2.61 94.60
CA VAL A 4 41.27 2.14 93.46
C VAL A 4 42.41 3.14 93.19
N PRO A 5 43.52 2.73 92.53
CA PRO A 5 43.90 3.35 91.23
C PRO A 5 44.30 2.26 90.18
N ARG A 6 44.13 2.40 88.85
CA ARG A 6 44.48 3.47 87.86
C ARG A 6 46.01 3.69 87.74
N SER A 7 46.62 3.87 86.57
CA SER A 7 46.19 3.97 85.15
C SER A 7 47.31 3.39 84.22
N MET A 8 47.45 3.55 82.88
CA MET A 8 46.82 4.41 81.87
C MET A 8 46.78 3.75 80.45
N LEU A 9 47.36 4.37 79.40
CA LEU A 9 47.34 4.03 77.96
C LEU A 9 48.65 4.51 77.27
N ALA A 10 49.09 3.88 76.18
CA ALA A 10 49.91 4.51 75.13
C ALA A 10 49.92 3.69 73.81
N SER A 11 50.18 4.36 72.68
CA SER A 11 49.96 3.86 71.31
C SER A 11 51.25 3.60 70.51
N VAL A 12 51.15 2.69 69.52
CA VAL A 12 51.75 2.77 68.16
C VAL A 12 53.28 2.91 68.01
N LEU A 13 53.93 1.89 67.43
CA LEU A 13 54.73 1.97 66.17
C LEU A 13 55.39 0.63 65.79
N PHE A 14 55.32 0.24 64.51
CA PHE A 14 56.44 -0.38 63.79
C PHE A 14 56.19 -0.32 62.28
N ALA A 15 57.26 -0.13 61.49
CA ALA A 15 57.20 -0.07 60.02
C ALA A 15 58.39 -0.79 59.39
N ALA A 16 58.17 -1.48 58.26
CA ALA A 16 59.20 -2.10 57.43
C ALA A 16 58.72 -2.17 55.96
N VAL A 17 59.64 -2.18 54.99
CA VAL A 17 59.35 -1.74 53.61
C VAL A 17 59.78 -2.73 52.52
N ARG A 18 58.77 -3.29 51.84
CA ARG A 18 58.70 -3.78 50.44
C ARG A 18 59.66 -4.91 49.93
N PRO A 19 59.35 -5.53 48.76
CA PRO A 19 59.93 -6.81 48.33
C PRO A 19 60.63 -6.75 46.94
N PRO A 20 61.08 -7.90 46.39
CA PRO A 20 61.16 -8.13 44.95
C PRO A 20 59.94 -8.93 44.40
N ARG A 21 59.80 -8.96 43.07
CA ARG A 21 58.71 -9.63 42.33
C ARG A 21 59.18 -10.94 41.69
N ALA A 22 58.27 -11.90 41.54
CA ALA A 22 58.29 -12.88 40.45
C ALA A 22 56.84 -13.14 39.97
N LEU A 23 56.65 -13.38 38.67
CA LEU A 23 55.33 -13.51 38.04
C LEU A 23 55.12 -14.93 37.53
N PHE A 24 54.10 -15.64 38.03
CA PHE A 24 53.46 -16.74 37.31
C PHE A 24 51.96 -16.75 37.59
N SER A 25 51.16 -16.60 36.55
CA SER A 25 49.70 -16.78 36.59
C SER A 25 49.35 -17.93 35.65
N ALA A 26 48.96 -19.08 36.21
CA ALA A 26 48.62 -20.26 35.43
C ALA A 26 47.23 -20.10 34.81
N SER A 27 47.14 -20.18 33.48
CA SER A 27 45.88 -20.01 32.75
C SER A 27 45.00 -21.26 32.87
N LEU A 28 43.99 -21.19 33.74
CA LEU A 28 42.94 -22.22 33.84
C LEU A 28 41.85 -21.99 32.78
N LEU A 29 42.05 -22.58 31.60
CA LEU A 29 41.07 -22.64 30.52
C LEU A 29 39.84 -23.47 30.93
N ARG A 30 38.77 -22.80 31.40
CA ARG A 30 37.43 -23.40 31.42
C ARG A 30 36.80 -23.36 30.02
N PRO A 31 36.30 -24.48 29.46
CA PRO A 31 35.57 -24.46 28.20
C PRO A 31 34.26 -23.67 28.36
N ARG A 32 34.06 -22.67 27.50
CA ARG A 32 32.94 -21.73 27.60
C ARG A 32 31.74 -22.25 26.79
N ALA A 33 30.82 -22.95 27.44
CA ALA A 33 29.62 -23.48 26.78
C ALA A 33 28.71 -22.37 26.25
N PHE A 34 28.72 -22.14 24.93
CA PHE A 34 27.95 -21.12 24.23
C PHE A 34 27.13 -21.72 23.08
N ALA A 35 26.08 -22.48 23.43
CA ALA A 35 25.18 -23.11 22.44
C ALA A 35 23.68 -23.07 22.83
N ALA A 36 23.33 -22.90 24.10
CA ALA A 36 21.95 -23.05 24.60
C ALA A 36 20.91 -22.00 24.14
N PRO A 37 21.19 -20.68 24.02
CA PRO A 37 20.11 -19.68 23.94
C PRO A 37 19.40 -19.65 22.58
N LEU A 38 20.07 -20.05 21.49
CA LEU A 38 19.48 -20.04 20.15
C LEU A 38 18.49 -21.19 19.93
N ALA A 39 18.82 -22.40 20.38
CA ALA A 39 17.96 -23.58 20.23
C ALA A 39 16.63 -23.46 21.01
N CYS A 40 16.66 -22.84 22.19
CA CYS A 40 15.44 -22.58 22.96
C CYS A 40 14.58 -21.49 22.28
N ALA A 41 15.20 -20.45 21.71
CA ALA A 41 14.50 -19.38 21.00
C ALA A 41 13.91 -19.82 19.65
N THR A 42 14.52 -20.80 18.95
CA THR A 42 13.89 -21.45 17.79
C THR A 42 12.71 -22.28 18.25
N ALA A 43 12.88 -23.29 19.11
CA ALA A 43 11.80 -24.21 19.51
C ALA A 43 10.54 -23.49 20.03
N GLN A 44 10.69 -22.41 20.80
CA GLN A 44 9.56 -21.57 21.24
C GLN A 44 8.83 -20.84 20.10
N ALA A 45 9.51 -20.49 19.01
CA ALA A 45 8.89 -19.90 17.82
C ALA A 45 8.14 -20.94 16.96
N GLU A 46 8.56 -22.21 17.03
CA GLU A 46 8.03 -23.34 16.26
C GLU A 46 6.74 -23.85 16.92
N ALA A 47 6.76 -24.07 18.24
CA ALA A 47 5.56 -24.36 19.05
C ALA A 47 4.45 -23.28 18.92
N LEU A 48 4.82 -22.03 18.61
CA LEU A 48 3.87 -20.93 18.38
C LEU A 48 3.38 -20.81 16.92
N LEU A 49 3.88 -21.62 15.98
CA LEU A 49 3.52 -21.53 14.56
C LEU A 49 2.06 -21.90 14.30
N GLY A 50 1.58 -23.04 14.80
CA GLY A 50 0.20 -23.50 14.63
C GLY A 50 -0.85 -22.49 15.11
N PRO A 51 -0.74 -21.97 16.36
CA PRO A 51 -1.59 -20.89 16.86
C PRO A 51 -1.53 -19.60 16.03
N ARG A 52 -0.34 -19.19 15.55
CA ARG A 52 -0.18 -18.02 14.66
C ARG A 52 -0.88 -18.23 13.32
N LEU A 53 -0.76 -19.42 12.73
CA LEU A 53 -1.38 -19.76 11.45
C LEU A 53 -2.90 -19.85 11.56
N ARG A 54 -3.45 -20.48 12.62
CA ARG A 54 -4.90 -20.46 12.90
C ARG A 54 -5.45 -19.03 13.04
N LYS A 55 -4.75 -18.15 13.76
CA LYS A 55 -5.13 -16.73 13.92
C LYS A 55 -5.05 -15.93 12.61
N TRP A 56 -4.03 -16.19 11.79
CA TRP A 56 -3.90 -15.55 10.47
C TRP A 56 -4.98 -16.01 9.49
N LEU A 57 -5.27 -17.31 9.42
CA LEU A 57 -6.33 -17.85 8.56
C LEU A 57 -7.70 -17.29 8.95
N GLY A 58 -8.06 -17.32 10.24
CA GLY A 58 -9.34 -16.77 10.72
C GLY A 58 -9.52 -15.30 10.38
N SER A 59 -8.51 -14.46 10.64
CA SER A 59 -8.58 -13.03 10.30
C SER A 59 -8.57 -12.75 8.79
N SER A 60 -8.01 -13.65 7.97
CA SER A 60 -8.05 -13.56 6.50
C SER A 60 -9.42 -13.97 5.94
N LEU A 61 -10.02 -15.04 6.48
CA LEU A 61 -11.38 -15.49 6.16
C LEU A 61 -12.43 -14.43 6.53
N GLU A 62 -12.31 -13.80 7.71
CA GLU A 62 -13.18 -12.68 8.08
C GLU A 62 -13.06 -11.51 7.09
N ALA A 63 -11.86 -11.17 6.64
CA ALA A 63 -11.64 -10.08 5.69
C ALA A 63 -12.26 -10.40 4.32
N GLU A 64 -12.08 -11.63 3.84
CA GLU A 64 -12.62 -12.07 2.54
C GLU A 64 -14.15 -12.18 2.57
N ARG A 65 -14.75 -12.69 3.66
CA ARG A 65 -16.22 -12.70 3.86
C ARG A 65 -16.82 -11.29 3.88
N ARG A 66 -16.17 -10.33 4.55
CA ARG A 66 -16.61 -8.92 4.53
C ARG A 66 -16.58 -8.33 3.10
N LYS A 67 -15.61 -8.72 2.28
CA LYS A 67 -15.51 -8.36 0.85
C LYS A 67 -16.60 -9.04 0.01
N GLN A 68 -16.85 -10.34 0.19
CA GLN A 68 -17.95 -11.05 -0.47
C GLN A 68 -19.30 -10.40 -0.16
N ILE A 69 -19.58 -10.06 1.11
CA ILE A 69 -20.84 -9.39 1.51
C ILE A 69 -20.99 -8.02 0.82
N ALA A 70 -19.90 -7.28 0.61
CA ALA A 70 -19.94 -6.02 -0.15
C ALA A 70 -20.23 -6.25 -1.64
N LEU A 71 -19.53 -7.20 -2.27
CA LEU A 71 -19.74 -7.56 -3.68
C LEU A 71 -21.15 -8.14 -3.93
N ALA A 72 -21.69 -8.93 -3.01
CA ALA A 72 -23.03 -9.50 -3.09
C ALA A 72 -24.12 -8.40 -3.09
N LYS A 73 -23.95 -7.33 -2.30
CA LYS A 73 -24.82 -6.15 -2.34
C LYS A 73 -24.71 -5.38 -3.64
N GLU A 74 -23.52 -5.31 -4.23
CA GLU A 74 -23.31 -4.68 -5.55
C GLU A 74 -23.94 -5.52 -6.68
N ALA A 75 -23.84 -6.84 -6.61
CA ALA A 75 -24.53 -7.76 -7.52
C ALA A 75 -26.06 -7.74 -7.35
N GLU A 76 -26.57 -7.54 -6.14
CA GLU A 76 -28.00 -7.31 -5.90
C GLU A 76 -28.46 -5.96 -6.47
N ALA A 77 -27.66 -4.90 -6.31
CA ALA A 77 -27.91 -3.62 -6.95
C ALA A 77 -27.90 -3.74 -8.49
N ALA A 78 -27.02 -4.57 -9.06
CA ALA A 78 -27.05 -4.91 -10.49
C ALA A 78 -28.36 -5.63 -10.89
N ARG A 79 -28.79 -6.69 -10.17
CA ARG A 79 -30.09 -7.33 -10.42
C ARG A 79 -31.28 -6.38 -10.26
N SER A 80 -31.20 -5.40 -9.36
CA SER A 80 -32.22 -4.34 -9.25
C SER A 80 -32.25 -3.42 -10.47
N ALA A 81 -31.12 -3.21 -11.14
CA ALA A 81 -31.03 -2.42 -12.37
C ALA A 81 -31.72 -3.10 -13.55
N GLU A 82 -31.73 -4.42 -13.57
CA GLU A 82 -32.35 -5.24 -14.62
C GLU A 82 -33.86 -5.20 -14.47
N ARG A 83 -34.38 -5.46 -13.25
CA ARG A 83 -35.81 -5.27 -12.94
C ARG A 83 -36.32 -3.85 -13.21
N LEU A 84 -35.49 -2.82 -13.00
CA LEU A 84 -35.83 -1.43 -13.35
C LEU A 84 -35.87 -1.19 -14.87
N ALA A 85 -35.00 -1.85 -15.65
CA ALA A 85 -35.00 -1.75 -17.11
C ALA A 85 -36.15 -2.55 -17.73
N GLU A 86 -36.47 -3.74 -17.19
CA GLU A 86 -37.63 -4.55 -17.56
C GLU A 86 -38.93 -3.78 -17.35
N TRP A 87 -39.12 -3.23 -16.13
CA TRP A 87 -40.28 -2.39 -15.80
C TRP A 87 -40.39 -1.19 -16.75
N ALA A 88 -39.31 -0.43 -16.96
CA ALA A 88 -39.32 0.73 -17.85
C ALA A 88 -39.61 0.35 -19.32
N THR A 89 -39.16 -0.84 -19.76
CA THR A 89 -39.47 -1.38 -21.09
C THR A 89 -40.95 -1.70 -21.23
N LEU A 90 -41.56 -2.33 -20.21
CA LEU A 90 -43.01 -2.62 -20.21
C LEU A 90 -43.86 -1.33 -20.22
N VAL A 91 -43.43 -0.29 -19.49
CA VAL A 91 -44.08 1.03 -19.50
C VAL A 91 -44.03 1.66 -20.89
N VAL A 92 -42.84 1.72 -21.52
CA VAL A 92 -42.67 2.35 -22.84
C VAL A 92 -43.39 1.57 -23.94
N ALA A 93 -43.35 0.23 -23.91
CA ALA A 93 -44.04 -0.61 -24.89
C ALA A 93 -45.57 -0.49 -24.84
N ASN A 94 -46.14 -0.28 -23.64
CA ASN A 94 -47.59 -0.19 -23.42
C ASN A 94 -48.08 1.24 -23.17
N LEU A 95 -47.25 2.26 -23.43
CA LEU A 95 -47.56 3.67 -23.12
C LEU A 95 -48.89 4.15 -23.74
N TRP A 96 -49.31 3.57 -24.86
CA TRP A 96 -50.58 3.86 -25.53
C TRP A 96 -51.84 3.45 -24.73
N GLN A 97 -51.70 2.64 -23.68
CA GLN A 97 -52.78 2.25 -22.75
C GLN A 97 -52.68 2.94 -21.38
N ILE A 98 -51.65 3.77 -21.15
CA ILE A 98 -51.31 4.30 -19.82
C ILE A 98 -51.60 5.80 -19.79
N ASP A 99 -52.58 6.22 -18.99
CA ASP A 99 -52.88 7.64 -18.74
C ASP A 99 -51.74 8.31 -17.94
N ASP A 100 -51.40 9.55 -18.28
CA ASP A 100 -50.31 10.32 -17.65
C ASP A 100 -50.47 10.56 -16.14
N ARG A 101 -51.68 10.34 -15.58
CA ARG A 101 -52.00 10.43 -14.15
C ARG A 101 -52.28 9.07 -13.51
N ALA A 102 -52.11 7.96 -14.23
CA ALA A 102 -52.33 6.62 -13.71
C ALA A 102 -51.39 6.28 -12.54
N THR A 103 -51.93 5.79 -11.43
CA THR A 103 -51.15 5.27 -10.28
C THR A 103 -50.83 3.78 -10.41
N SER A 104 -51.57 3.05 -11.25
CA SER A 104 -51.24 1.70 -11.70
C SER A 104 -51.89 1.38 -13.04
N ALA A 105 -51.30 0.49 -13.81
CA ALA A 105 -51.85 -0.04 -15.07
C ALA A 105 -51.66 -1.55 -15.13
N VAL A 106 -52.52 -2.27 -15.85
CA VAL A 106 -52.30 -3.69 -16.19
C VAL A 106 -51.93 -3.74 -17.66
N VAL A 107 -50.78 -4.34 -17.96
CA VAL A 107 -50.21 -4.41 -19.31
C VAL A 107 -49.87 -5.84 -19.70
N GLU A 108 -49.68 -6.09 -20.99
CA GLU A 108 -49.30 -7.41 -21.50
C GLU A 108 -47.80 -7.46 -21.79
N ASP A 109 -47.10 -8.42 -21.17
CA ASP A 109 -45.70 -8.72 -21.43
C ASP A 109 -45.60 -9.70 -22.61
N TRP A 110 -45.53 -9.12 -23.82
CA TRP A 110 -45.38 -9.87 -25.07
C TRP A 110 -44.05 -10.66 -25.15
N ASN A 111 -43.02 -10.29 -24.38
CA ASN A 111 -41.78 -11.07 -24.31
C ASN A 111 -41.94 -12.32 -23.45
N ASN A 112 -42.98 -12.37 -22.60
CA ASN A 112 -43.29 -13.47 -21.69
C ASN A 112 -44.69 -14.06 -21.99
N GLY A 113 -44.99 -14.26 -23.28
CA GLY A 113 -46.20 -14.95 -23.74
C GLY A 113 -47.52 -14.19 -23.56
N GLY A 114 -47.48 -12.86 -23.41
CA GLY A 114 -48.67 -12.04 -23.16
C GLY A 114 -49.13 -12.04 -21.70
N ALA A 115 -48.26 -12.43 -20.76
CA ALA A 115 -48.57 -12.43 -19.33
C ALA A 115 -49.01 -11.04 -18.85
N LYS A 116 -50.13 -10.97 -18.10
CA LYS A 116 -50.69 -9.69 -17.63
C LYS A 116 -49.98 -9.21 -16.35
N VAL A 117 -49.15 -8.19 -16.50
CA VAL A 117 -48.32 -7.60 -15.43
C VAL A 117 -48.98 -6.32 -14.91
N LYS A 118 -49.15 -6.20 -13.59
CA LYS A 118 -49.58 -4.95 -12.96
C LYS A 118 -48.37 -4.05 -12.68
N LEU A 119 -48.31 -2.92 -13.40
CA LEU A 119 -47.37 -1.83 -13.15
C LEU A 119 -47.95 -0.88 -12.10
N SER A 120 -47.08 -0.31 -11.26
CA SER A 120 -47.42 0.74 -10.29
C SER A 120 -46.53 1.96 -10.52
N PHE A 121 -47.09 3.15 -10.32
CA PHE A 121 -46.43 4.44 -10.55
C PHE A 121 -46.42 5.29 -9.28
N ALA A 122 -45.37 6.08 -9.08
CA ALA A 122 -45.27 6.99 -7.95
C ALA A 122 -46.10 8.25 -8.20
N GLY A 123 -47.24 8.38 -7.51
CA GLY A 123 -48.10 9.56 -7.59
C GLY A 123 -47.33 10.84 -7.25
N GLY A 124 -47.41 11.84 -8.12
CA GLY A 124 -46.72 13.14 -7.95
C GLY A 124 -45.24 13.16 -8.32
N GLN A 125 -44.66 12.09 -8.87
CA GLN A 125 -43.24 12.03 -9.30
C GLN A 125 -43.07 12.09 -10.84
N GLY A 126 -43.85 12.94 -11.51
CA GLY A 126 -43.90 13.03 -12.97
C GLY A 126 -44.76 11.95 -13.61
N THR A 127 -44.87 12.00 -14.94
CA THR A 127 -45.63 11.05 -15.76
C THR A 127 -45.04 9.63 -15.70
N PRO A 128 -45.82 8.58 -15.99
CA PRO A 128 -45.33 7.21 -16.19
C PRO A 128 -44.12 7.12 -17.13
N ARG A 129 -44.10 7.94 -18.19
CA ARG A 129 -42.98 8.05 -19.14
C ARG A 129 -41.71 8.59 -18.49
N GLU A 130 -41.79 9.71 -17.79
CA GLU A 130 -40.63 10.30 -17.09
C GLU A 130 -40.09 9.36 -16.01
N GLN A 131 -40.97 8.62 -15.32
CA GLN A 131 -40.57 7.60 -14.35
C GLN A 131 -39.83 6.42 -15.04
N ALA A 132 -40.26 5.99 -16.24
CA ALA A 132 -39.55 4.99 -17.05
C ALA A 132 -38.18 5.50 -17.53
N ASP A 133 -38.08 6.72 -18.03
CA ASP A 133 -36.81 7.32 -18.45
C ASP A 133 -35.82 7.48 -17.27
N ALA A 134 -36.32 7.85 -16.08
CA ALA A 134 -35.54 7.89 -14.85
C ALA A 134 -35.08 6.49 -14.40
N ALA A 135 -35.93 5.47 -14.53
CA ALA A 135 -35.56 4.07 -14.27
C ALA A 135 -34.49 3.57 -15.25
N PHE A 136 -34.59 3.87 -16.55
CA PHE A 136 -33.54 3.58 -17.54
C PHE A 136 -32.22 4.33 -17.25
N ALA A 137 -32.27 5.58 -16.78
CA ALA A 137 -31.06 6.31 -16.37
C ALA A 137 -30.39 5.65 -15.14
N LYS A 138 -31.19 5.28 -14.13
CA LYS A 138 -30.72 4.56 -12.93
C LYS A 138 -30.15 3.17 -13.28
N ALA A 139 -30.82 2.42 -14.16
CA ALA A 139 -30.38 1.11 -14.61
C ALA A 139 -29.05 1.18 -15.38
N ARG A 140 -28.93 2.11 -16.35
CA ARG A 140 -27.67 2.38 -17.07
C ARG A 140 -26.52 2.76 -16.13
N ARG A 141 -26.79 3.51 -15.06
CA ARG A 141 -25.75 3.87 -14.07
C ARG A 141 -25.20 2.63 -13.36
N LEU A 142 -26.08 1.70 -12.96
CA LEU A 142 -25.74 0.50 -12.19
C LEU A 142 -25.12 -0.62 -13.05
N ARG A 143 -25.61 -0.84 -14.28
CA ARG A 143 -25.09 -1.89 -15.19
C ARG A 143 -23.60 -1.73 -15.55
N ARG A 144 -23.03 -0.53 -15.47
CA ARG A 144 -21.61 -0.29 -15.82
C ARG A 144 -20.58 -1.00 -14.93
N GLY A 145 -20.99 -1.57 -13.79
CA GLY A 145 -20.11 -2.40 -12.95
C GLY A 145 -20.37 -3.91 -13.01
N SER A 146 -21.54 -4.37 -13.47
CA SER A 146 -22.06 -5.71 -13.12
C SER A 146 -21.19 -6.89 -13.57
N ALA A 147 -20.66 -6.84 -14.79
CA ALA A 147 -19.78 -7.89 -15.32
C ALA A 147 -18.45 -8.03 -14.53
N VAL A 148 -17.91 -6.91 -14.04
CA VAL A 148 -16.69 -6.90 -13.23
C VAL A 148 -16.97 -7.44 -11.82
N VAL A 149 -18.12 -7.09 -11.24
CA VAL A 149 -18.54 -7.59 -9.91
C VAL A 149 -18.70 -9.12 -9.92
N ALA A 150 -19.30 -9.70 -10.95
CA ALA A 150 -19.46 -11.15 -11.07
C ALA A 150 -18.11 -11.90 -11.09
N GLU A 151 -17.12 -11.37 -11.81
CA GLU A 151 -15.77 -11.95 -11.84
C GLU A 151 -15.02 -11.75 -10.51
N LEU A 152 -15.18 -10.59 -9.87
CA LEU A 152 -14.61 -10.34 -8.53
C LEU A 152 -15.19 -11.25 -7.45
N ILE A 153 -16.47 -11.62 -7.54
CA ILE A 153 -17.11 -12.63 -6.67
C ILE A 153 -16.44 -13.98 -6.88
N ARG A 154 -16.36 -14.47 -8.12
CA ARG A 154 -15.72 -15.76 -8.46
C ARG A 154 -14.29 -15.86 -7.93
N GLN A 155 -13.52 -14.78 -8.06
CA GLN A 155 -12.15 -14.68 -7.53
C GLN A 155 -12.11 -14.66 -5.99
N SER A 156 -13.11 -14.05 -5.34
CA SER A 156 -13.23 -13.99 -3.88
C SER A 156 -13.62 -15.33 -3.26
N GLU A 157 -14.53 -16.06 -3.90
CA GLU A 157 -14.92 -17.43 -3.55
C GLU A 157 -13.74 -18.40 -3.70
N ALA A 158 -12.97 -18.29 -4.79
CA ALA A 158 -11.77 -19.08 -5.00
C ALA A 158 -10.66 -18.81 -3.96
N VAL A 159 -10.55 -17.58 -3.45
CA VAL A 159 -9.65 -17.24 -2.33
C VAL A 159 -10.16 -17.85 -1.02
N GLU A 160 -11.46 -17.75 -0.71
CA GLU A 160 -12.01 -18.34 0.51
C GLU A 160 -11.87 -19.86 0.52
N ALA A 161 -12.16 -20.55 -0.59
CA ALA A 161 -12.00 -22.00 -0.70
C ALA A 161 -10.56 -22.46 -0.43
N ARG A 162 -9.55 -21.68 -0.84
CA ARG A 162 -8.13 -21.96 -0.52
C ARG A 162 -7.82 -21.74 0.96
N LEU A 163 -8.32 -20.65 1.55
CA LEU A 163 -8.16 -20.38 2.99
C LEU A 163 -8.85 -21.45 3.86
N GLN A 164 -10.05 -21.91 3.48
CA GLN A 164 -10.77 -23.00 4.14
C GLN A 164 -10.02 -24.33 4.00
N GLY A 165 -9.46 -24.64 2.82
CA GLY A 165 -8.64 -25.85 2.61
C GLY A 165 -7.37 -25.89 3.48
N TRP A 166 -6.72 -24.75 3.71
CA TRP A 166 -5.62 -24.65 4.68
C TRP A 166 -6.11 -24.72 6.14
N GLN A 167 -7.31 -24.24 6.44
CA GLN A 167 -7.90 -24.34 7.77
C GLN A 167 -8.26 -25.80 8.12
N ALA A 168 -8.81 -26.57 7.17
CA ALA A 168 -9.10 -27.99 7.34
C ALA A 168 -7.85 -28.80 7.66
N ARG A 169 -6.80 -28.72 6.81
CA ARG A 169 -5.50 -29.37 7.04
C ARG A 169 -4.88 -29.01 8.40
N LEU A 170 -5.11 -27.79 8.91
CA LEU A 170 -4.62 -27.31 10.21
C LEU A 170 -5.53 -27.67 11.41
N ALA A 171 -6.70 -28.26 11.16
CA ALA A 171 -7.56 -28.91 12.14
C ALA A 171 -7.32 -30.43 12.16
N ASP A 172 -7.19 -31.06 10.99
CA ASP A 172 -6.99 -32.51 10.83
C ASP A 172 -5.64 -32.98 11.41
N GLY A 173 -4.58 -32.16 11.32
CA GLY A 173 -3.29 -32.36 12.03
C GLY A 173 -3.38 -32.19 13.57
N GLY A 174 -4.56 -32.38 14.16
CA GLY A 174 -4.91 -32.09 15.55
C GLY A 174 -4.48 -33.17 16.54
N GLY A 175 -3.18 -33.32 16.79
CA GLY A 175 -2.69 -34.16 17.89
C GLY A 175 -1.16 -34.21 18.01
N GLY A 176 -0.48 -34.13 16.88
CA GLY A 176 0.98 -34.22 16.80
C GLY A 176 1.46 -34.20 15.36
N ALA A 177 1.00 -33.23 14.56
CA ALA A 177 1.58 -32.98 13.25
C ALA A 177 3.08 -32.73 13.44
N GLU A 178 3.91 -33.60 12.86
CA GLU A 178 5.35 -33.48 12.89
C GLU A 178 5.73 -32.09 12.35
N ASP A 179 6.67 -31.38 13.00
CA ASP A 179 6.89 -29.95 12.73
C ASP A 179 7.15 -29.66 11.24
N GLU A 180 7.73 -30.63 10.52
CA GLU A 180 7.92 -30.62 9.06
C GLU A 180 6.62 -30.41 8.26
N GLU A 181 5.51 -31.08 8.59
CA GLU A 181 4.21 -30.86 7.91
C GLU A 181 3.71 -29.43 8.12
N LEU A 182 3.84 -28.93 9.35
CA LEU A 182 3.40 -27.58 9.72
C LEU A 182 4.28 -26.51 9.04
N PHE A 183 5.58 -26.78 8.87
CA PHE A 183 6.48 -25.95 8.07
C PHE A 183 6.17 -26.01 6.58
N ALA A 184 5.87 -27.19 6.02
CA ALA A 184 5.49 -27.35 4.63
C ALA A 184 4.19 -26.60 4.31
N LEU A 185 3.15 -26.76 5.14
CA LEU A 185 1.90 -26.00 5.04
C LEU A 185 2.15 -24.48 5.15
N ARG A 186 3.00 -24.04 6.08
CA ARG A 186 3.38 -22.62 6.20
C ARG A 186 4.09 -22.10 4.94
N ALA A 187 4.99 -22.88 4.35
CA ALA A 187 5.72 -22.50 3.14
C ALA A 187 4.77 -22.41 1.92
N GLU A 188 3.85 -23.36 1.78
CA GLU A 188 2.76 -23.34 0.78
C GLU A 188 1.88 -22.10 0.95
N VAL A 189 1.40 -21.84 2.17
CA VAL A 189 0.59 -20.66 2.52
C VAL A 189 1.34 -19.38 2.14
N LEU A 190 2.62 -19.22 2.50
CA LEU A 190 3.39 -18.02 2.17
C LEU A 190 3.57 -17.83 0.65
N LYS A 191 3.77 -18.91 -0.11
CA LYS A 191 3.92 -18.91 -1.57
C LYS A 191 2.63 -18.49 -2.27
N GLU A 192 1.52 -19.16 -1.96
CA GLU A 192 0.23 -18.90 -2.61
C GLU A 192 -0.44 -17.62 -2.08
N ALA A 193 -0.29 -17.26 -0.80
CA ALA A 193 -0.76 -15.96 -0.28
C ALA A 193 -0.08 -14.78 -0.98
N LYS A 194 1.22 -14.88 -1.33
CA LYS A 194 1.93 -13.86 -2.13
C LYS A 194 1.32 -13.71 -3.54
N LYS A 195 1.00 -14.84 -4.19
CA LYS A 195 0.33 -14.91 -5.51
C LYS A 195 -1.10 -14.36 -5.48
N LEU A 196 -1.85 -14.67 -4.42
CA LEU A 196 -3.19 -14.14 -4.13
C LEU A 196 -3.18 -12.72 -3.53
N LYS A 197 -2.00 -12.10 -3.37
CA LYS A 197 -1.78 -10.74 -2.83
C LYS A 197 -2.32 -10.52 -1.40
N LEU A 198 -2.43 -11.58 -0.61
CA LEU A 198 -2.86 -11.56 0.79
C LEU A 198 -1.76 -11.05 1.74
N LYS A 199 -2.17 -10.47 2.88
CA LYS A 199 -1.27 -9.83 3.85
C LYS A 199 -0.71 -10.82 4.87
N VAL A 200 0.42 -11.45 4.56
CA VAL A 200 1.09 -12.49 5.39
C VAL A 200 1.80 -12.01 6.67
N SER A 201 1.57 -10.76 7.12
CA SER A 201 2.30 -10.17 8.25
C SER A 201 2.03 -10.93 9.56
N GLY A 202 3.06 -11.54 10.12
CA GLY A 202 3.00 -12.37 11.34
C GLY A 202 3.35 -13.85 11.11
N LEU A 203 3.39 -14.32 9.86
CA LEU A 203 3.89 -15.65 9.48
C LEU A 203 5.38 -15.64 9.09
N GLU A 204 6.02 -14.47 9.13
CA GLU A 204 7.40 -14.21 8.70
C GLU A 204 8.43 -14.43 9.83
N GLY A 205 8.47 -15.60 10.48
CA GLY A 205 9.56 -15.92 11.45
C GLY A 205 9.63 -17.38 11.95
N ALA A 206 10.76 -18.06 11.65
CA ALA A 206 11.38 -19.15 12.44
C ALA A 206 12.78 -19.44 11.83
N ALA A 207 12.81 -20.10 10.67
CA ALA A 207 13.99 -20.45 9.86
C ALA A 207 14.89 -19.27 9.38
N ALA A 208 14.62 -18.04 9.80
CA ALA A 208 15.46 -16.88 9.54
C ALA A 208 16.54 -16.64 10.62
N ALA A 209 16.64 -17.52 11.64
CA ALA A 209 17.54 -17.36 12.79
C ALA A 209 18.89 -18.10 12.66
N ALA A 210 19.02 -19.06 11.75
CA ALA A 210 20.23 -19.89 11.58
C ALA A 210 21.24 -19.33 10.56
N GLY A 211 20.82 -18.37 9.71
CA GLY A 211 21.73 -17.60 8.86
C GLY A 211 22.29 -16.39 9.61
N GLY A 212 23.57 -16.10 9.43
CA GLY A 212 24.26 -15.01 10.15
C GLY A 212 23.56 -13.65 10.02
N SER A 213 23.37 -12.98 11.16
CA SER A 213 22.62 -11.72 11.24
C SER A 213 23.35 -10.55 10.58
N LEU A 214 23.06 -10.31 9.30
CA LEU A 214 23.36 -9.04 8.62
C LEU A 214 22.27 -8.00 8.96
N PRO A 215 22.64 -6.73 9.21
CA PRO A 215 21.73 -5.76 9.82
C PRO A 215 20.58 -5.33 8.88
N ARG A 216 19.35 -5.72 9.24
CA ARG A 216 18.05 -5.18 8.77
C ARG A 216 18.06 -4.49 7.39
N GLY A 217 18.30 -5.26 6.34
CA GLY A 217 18.14 -4.79 4.96
C GLY A 217 16.71 -4.30 4.68
N LYS A 218 16.58 -3.20 3.93
CA LYS A 218 15.29 -2.72 3.43
C LYS A 218 14.70 -3.77 2.48
N ARG A 219 13.38 -4.00 2.53
CA ARG A 219 12.69 -4.93 1.62
C ARG A 219 12.98 -4.56 0.16
N SER A 220 13.55 -5.49 -0.60
CA SER A 220 13.59 -5.44 -2.06
C SER A 220 12.18 -5.66 -2.61
N ALA A 221 11.49 -4.55 -2.89
CA ALA A 221 10.67 -4.52 -4.09
C ALA A 221 11.60 -4.66 -5.30
N THR A 222 11.14 -5.26 -6.40
CA THR A 222 11.85 -5.19 -7.68
C THR A 222 11.87 -3.73 -8.12
N GLN A 223 12.99 -3.06 -7.87
CA GLN A 223 13.38 -1.80 -8.46
C GLN A 223 14.89 -1.89 -8.73
N PRO A 224 15.40 -1.25 -9.81
CA PRO A 224 16.81 -1.04 -10.02
C PRO A 224 17.43 -0.30 -8.82
N ALA A 225 18.75 -0.43 -8.66
CA ALA A 225 19.47 0.04 -7.48
C ALA A 225 19.10 1.51 -7.16
N PRO A 226 18.82 1.85 -5.89
CA PRO A 226 18.40 3.20 -5.53
C PRO A 226 19.56 4.17 -5.72
N LEU A 227 19.48 4.99 -6.79
CA LEU A 227 20.33 6.16 -6.95
C LEU A 227 20.28 7.00 -5.67
N ALA A 228 21.45 7.30 -5.13
CA ALA A 228 21.78 8.10 -3.94
C ALA A 228 20.80 8.06 -2.74
N PRO A 229 21.24 7.71 -1.51
CA PRO A 229 20.39 7.86 -0.34
C PRO A 229 19.97 9.33 -0.13
N SER A 230 18.66 9.58 -0.25
CA SER A 230 17.98 10.86 0.01
C SER A 230 18.61 11.62 1.17
N GLN A 231 19.30 12.74 0.87
CA GLN A 231 19.85 13.66 1.88
C GLN A 231 18.75 14.48 2.56
N THR A 232 17.53 14.45 2.02
CA THR A 232 16.34 15.04 2.64
C THR A 232 15.96 14.34 3.95
N SER A 233 16.07 15.07 5.05
CA SER A 233 15.57 14.65 6.36
C SER A 233 14.06 14.38 6.32
N GLY A 234 13.66 13.14 6.65
CA GLY A 234 12.26 12.72 6.67
C GLY A 234 11.67 12.27 5.32
N TRP A 235 12.45 12.30 4.23
CA TRP A 235 12.07 11.68 2.96
C TRP A 235 12.76 10.33 2.78
N GLY A 236 12.15 9.47 1.97
CA GLY A 236 12.68 8.14 1.65
C GLY A 236 12.27 7.64 0.27
N GLY A 237 11.76 8.53 -0.59
CA GLY A 237 11.47 8.30 -2.00
C GLY A 237 12.73 8.42 -2.85
N ARG A 238 12.58 8.87 -4.11
CA ARG A 238 13.73 9.24 -4.96
C ARG A 238 14.09 10.71 -4.72
N GLU A 239 15.38 11.04 -4.79
CA GLU A 239 15.93 12.39 -4.73
C GLU A 239 17.00 12.51 -5.82
N PHE A 240 16.93 13.57 -6.62
CA PHE A 240 17.89 13.91 -7.67
C PHE A 240 18.44 15.32 -7.41
N LEU A 241 19.58 15.65 -8.00
CA LEU A 241 20.11 17.02 -7.99
C LEU A 241 19.93 17.64 -9.38
N SER A 242 19.42 18.86 -9.43
CA SER A 242 19.35 19.64 -10.67
C SER A 242 20.74 20.08 -11.14
N PRO A 243 20.88 20.59 -12.39
CA PRO A 243 22.15 21.15 -12.87
C PRO A 243 22.70 22.31 -12.03
N ALA A 244 21.84 22.98 -11.23
CA ALA A 244 22.23 24.02 -10.27
C ALA A 244 22.29 23.51 -8.81
N GLY A 245 22.36 22.19 -8.60
CA GLY A 245 22.45 21.56 -7.28
C GLY A 245 21.16 21.61 -6.44
N VAL A 246 20.02 21.96 -7.03
CA VAL A 246 18.73 22.04 -6.31
C VAL A 246 18.11 20.64 -6.20
N PRO A 247 17.73 20.17 -5.00
CA PRO A 247 17.10 18.86 -4.85
C PRO A 247 15.74 18.77 -5.54
N ILE A 248 15.54 17.70 -6.31
CA ILE A 248 14.28 17.32 -6.95
C ILE A 248 13.82 16.01 -6.31
N LEU A 249 12.70 16.03 -5.59
CA LEU A 249 12.11 14.85 -4.96
C LEU A 249 11.03 14.24 -5.86
N VAL A 250 11.00 12.91 -5.94
CA VAL A 250 10.03 12.17 -6.76
C VAL A 250 9.40 11.03 -5.95
N GLY A 251 8.07 11.06 -5.81
CA GLY A 251 7.31 10.01 -5.14
C GLY A 251 7.19 8.74 -5.98
N ARG A 252 7.45 7.56 -5.39
CA ARG A 252 7.38 6.27 -6.11
C ARG A 252 6.02 5.58 -6.03
N ASN A 253 5.11 6.09 -5.21
CA ASN A 253 3.80 5.48 -4.95
C ASN A 253 2.83 6.51 -4.35
N ARG A 254 1.53 6.17 -4.33
CA ARG A 254 0.45 7.04 -3.86
C ARG A 254 0.64 7.61 -2.44
N LYS A 255 1.31 6.88 -1.54
CA LYS A 255 1.61 7.36 -0.17
C LYS A 255 2.73 8.39 -0.17
N GLU A 256 3.80 8.13 -0.92
CA GLU A 256 4.91 9.07 -1.12
C GLU A 256 4.45 10.33 -1.85
N ASN A 257 3.61 10.21 -2.88
CA ASN A 257 2.99 11.35 -3.58
C ASN A 257 2.19 12.26 -2.62
N GLU A 258 1.37 11.67 -1.73
CA GLU A 258 0.59 12.45 -0.75
C GLU A 258 1.48 13.10 0.31
N GLN A 259 2.49 12.39 0.81
CA GLN A 259 3.46 12.94 1.75
C GLN A 259 4.27 14.09 1.12
N LEU A 260 4.70 13.92 -0.14
CA LEU A 260 5.43 14.94 -0.89
C LEU A 260 4.59 16.21 -1.05
N SER A 261 3.38 16.10 -1.61
CA SER A 261 2.51 17.25 -1.89
C SER A 261 2.00 17.97 -0.64
N LEU A 262 1.71 17.25 0.46
CA LEU A 262 0.93 17.81 1.59
C LEU A 262 1.73 17.92 2.91
N ARG A 263 2.99 17.47 2.94
CA ARG A 263 3.82 17.48 4.18
C ARG A 263 5.28 17.87 3.96
N VAL A 264 5.88 17.52 2.82
CA VAL A 264 7.28 17.86 2.51
C VAL A 264 7.37 19.20 1.79
N ALA A 265 6.48 19.44 0.81
CA ALA A 265 6.43 20.67 0.02
C ALA A 265 6.14 21.92 0.85
N ARG A 266 6.90 22.99 0.60
CA ARG A 266 6.81 24.29 1.29
C ARG A 266 6.94 25.42 0.28
N GLU A 267 6.47 26.62 0.60
CA GLU A 267 6.87 27.82 -0.15
C GLU A 267 8.40 28.04 0.02
N PRO A 268 9.18 28.39 -1.03
CA PRO A 268 8.80 28.62 -2.42
C PRO A 268 9.10 27.44 -3.38
N ASP A 269 9.02 26.19 -2.92
CA ASP A 269 9.20 25.00 -3.77
C ASP A 269 8.23 24.99 -4.96
N VAL A 270 8.59 24.30 -6.05
CA VAL A 270 7.71 24.10 -7.21
C VAL A 270 7.23 22.65 -7.25
N TRP A 271 5.92 22.43 -7.15
CA TRP A 271 5.29 21.11 -7.30
C TRP A 271 4.92 20.88 -8.77
N MET A 272 5.09 19.65 -9.26
CA MET A 272 4.79 19.25 -10.64
C MET A 272 4.12 17.88 -10.75
N HIS A 273 3.23 17.75 -11.75
CA HIS A 273 2.60 16.48 -12.16
C HIS A 273 2.13 16.56 -13.63
N VAL A 274 2.02 15.41 -14.30
CA VAL A 274 1.66 15.31 -15.72
C VAL A 274 0.16 15.46 -15.92
N ARG A 275 -0.25 16.37 -16.79
CA ARG A 275 -1.66 16.67 -17.09
C ARG A 275 -2.33 15.47 -17.77
N GLY A 276 -3.50 15.08 -17.24
CA GLY A 276 -4.39 14.10 -17.86
C GLY A 276 -4.05 12.62 -17.59
N VAL A 277 -2.85 12.29 -17.13
CA VAL A 277 -2.40 10.90 -16.91
C VAL A 277 -1.93 10.63 -15.47
N PRO A 278 -2.05 9.39 -14.97
CA PRO A 278 -1.44 8.99 -13.70
C PRO A 278 0.09 9.13 -13.72
N GLY A 279 0.68 9.52 -12.59
CA GLY A 279 2.14 9.60 -12.46
C GLY A 279 2.65 9.94 -11.06
N ALA A 280 3.97 10.02 -10.94
CA ALA A 280 4.65 10.52 -9.76
C ALA A 280 4.36 12.00 -9.52
N HIS A 281 4.32 12.40 -8.25
CA HIS A 281 4.39 13.82 -7.89
C HIS A 281 5.86 14.19 -7.74
N VAL A 282 6.24 15.34 -8.30
CA VAL A 282 7.61 15.86 -8.28
C VAL A 282 7.65 17.19 -7.52
N LEU A 283 8.75 17.46 -6.82
CA LEU A 283 8.98 18.68 -6.05
C LEU A 283 10.41 19.21 -6.25
N LEU A 284 10.56 20.39 -6.85
CA LEU A 284 11.82 21.12 -6.91
C LEU A 284 11.97 21.97 -5.64
N GLN A 285 12.94 21.62 -4.77
CA GLN A 285 13.05 22.17 -3.42
C GLN A 285 13.77 23.53 -3.34
N MET A 286 13.15 24.55 -3.94
CA MET A 286 13.66 25.93 -3.89
C MET A 286 13.77 26.47 -2.45
N SER A 287 13.02 25.94 -1.47
CA SER A 287 13.17 26.26 -0.04
C SER A 287 14.54 25.92 0.57
N ARG A 288 15.42 25.20 -0.16
CA ARG A 288 16.81 24.96 0.23
C ARG A 288 17.83 25.90 -0.40
N VAL A 289 17.44 26.61 -1.45
CA VAL A 289 18.35 27.51 -2.16
C VAL A 289 18.56 28.78 -1.33
N LYS A 290 19.81 29.16 -1.09
CA LYS A 290 20.13 30.39 -0.34
C LYS A 290 19.93 31.62 -1.23
N GLY A 291 18.70 32.10 -1.32
CA GLY A 291 18.33 33.32 -2.04
C GLY A 291 16.88 33.31 -2.50
N LYS A 292 16.35 34.46 -2.91
CA LYS A 292 15.01 34.60 -3.53
C LYS A 292 15.06 34.57 -5.06
N ALA A 293 16.07 33.92 -5.64
CA ALA A 293 16.17 33.76 -7.09
C ALA A 293 15.09 32.78 -7.58
N PRO A 294 14.48 33.01 -8.75
CA PRO A 294 13.62 32.01 -9.38
C PRO A 294 14.42 30.75 -9.73
N PRO A 295 13.78 29.57 -9.85
CA PRO A 295 14.43 28.38 -10.35
C PRO A 295 15.01 28.64 -11.75
N ALA A 296 16.26 28.25 -11.98
CA ALA A 296 16.85 28.28 -13.32
C ALA A 296 16.09 27.32 -14.26
N GLU A 297 15.94 27.69 -15.53
CA GLU A 297 15.08 26.97 -16.49
C GLU A 297 15.44 25.48 -16.62
N ALA A 298 16.73 25.15 -16.64
CA ALA A 298 17.20 23.76 -16.67
C ALA A 298 16.76 22.93 -15.43
N CYS A 299 16.53 23.56 -14.28
CA CYS A 299 16.00 22.90 -13.08
C CYS A 299 14.49 22.63 -13.22
N LEU A 300 13.74 23.55 -13.84
CA LEU A 300 12.32 23.33 -14.15
C LEU A 300 12.16 22.23 -15.21
N GLN A 301 12.94 22.29 -16.28
CA GLN A 301 12.92 21.30 -17.37
C GLN A 301 13.28 19.90 -16.86
N MET A 302 14.36 19.75 -16.07
CA MET A 302 14.71 18.45 -15.48
C MET A 302 13.59 17.90 -14.57
N ALA A 303 12.96 18.75 -13.75
CA ALA A 303 11.85 18.33 -12.90
C ALA A 303 10.61 17.92 -13.73
N ALA A 304 10.35 18.60 -14.85
CA ALA A 304 9.29 18.25 -15.79
C ALA A 304 9.58 16.94 -16.54
N ASP A 305 10.81 16.74 -16.99
CA ASP A 305 11.26 15.51 -17.65
C ASP A 305 11.15 14.31 -16.70
N LEU A 306 11.54 14.47 -15.43
CA LEU A 306 11.36 13.46 -14.38
C LEU A 306 9.88 13.19 -14.06
N ALA A 307 9.01 14.23 -14.08
CA ALA A 307 7.57 14.06 -13.89
C ALA A 307 6.96 13.23 -15.04
N ALA A 308 7.31 13.54 -16.28
CA ALA A 308 6.92 12.78 -17.46
C ALA A 308 7.46 11.34 -17.42
N PHE A 309 8.74 11.15 -17.08
CA PHE A 309 9.42 9.85 -17.06
C PHE A 309 8.84 8.88 -16.03
N TYR A 310 8.34 9.41 -14.90
CA TYR A 310 7.66 8.62 -13.87
C TYR A 310 6.13 8.73 -13.95
N SER A 311 5.58 8.86 -15.16
CA SER A 311 4.15 8.81 -15.47
C SER A 311 3.80 7.69 -16.47
N GLU A 312 2.51 7.54 -16.78
CA GLU A 312 2.07 6.66 -17.88
C GLU A 312 2.46 7.23 -19.27
N ALA A 313 2.71 8.54 -19.39
CA ALA A 313 3.19 9.21 -20.61
C ALA A 313 4.73 9.13 -20.82
N ARG A 314 5.45 8.33 -20.04
CA ARG A 314 6.93 8.16 -20.12
C ARG A 314 7.46 7.70 -21.49
N ASP A 315 6.60 7.09 -22.30
CA ASP A 315 6.91 6.54 -23.62
C ASP A 315 6.50 7.51 -24.75
N GLU A 316 5.94 8.68 -24.41
CA GLU A 316 5.69 9.80 -25.34
C GLU A 316 6.93 10.68 -25.50
N ARG A 317 7.14 11.28 -26.68
CA ARG A 317 8.25 12.24 -26.89
C ARG A 317 8.09 13.56 -26.13
N LYS A 318 6.83 13.98 -25.88
CA LYS A 318 6.46 15.27 -25.27
C LYS A 318 5.19 15.10 -24.45
N ALA A 319 5.28 15.25 -23.13
CA ALA A 319 4.14 15.23 -22.23
C ALA A 319 3.91 16.62 -21.60
N LEU A 320 2.65 17.01 -21.38
CA LEU A 320 2.32 18.28 -20.73
C LEU A 320 2.39 18.13 -19.20
N VAL A 321 3.23 18.93 -18.55
CA VAL A 321 3.43 18.91 -17.09
C VAL A 321 2.90 20.21 -16.50
N THR A 322 1.88 20.12 -15.66
CA THR A 322 1.41 21.28 -14.87
C THR A 322 2.38 21.48 -13.70
N TYR A 323 2.74 22.74 -13.44
CA TYR A 323 3.45 23.14 -12.22
C TYR A 323 2.63 24.12 -11.38
N ALA A 324 2.82 24.13 -10.06
CA ALA A 324 2.12 25.02 -9.13
C ALA A 324 2.93 25.25 -7.85
N SER A 325 2.61 26.33 -7.12
CA SER A 325 3.07 26.46 -5.72
C SER A 325 2.33 25.44 -4.83
N PRO A 326 3.01 24.79 -3.86
CA PRO A 326 2.40 23.96 -2.83
C PRO A 326 1.20 24.58 -2.11
N ARG A 327 1.13 25.92 -1.96
CA ARG A 327 -0.04 26.58 -1.31
C ARG A 327 -1.37 26.32 -2.03
N HIS A 328 -1.29 26.02 -3.33
CA HIS A 328 -2.42 25.78 -4.21
C HIS A 328 -2.75 24.29 -4.36
N VAL A 329 -1.88 23.39 -3.87
CA VAL A 329 -2.07 21.94 -3.90
C VAL A 329 -2.85 21.50 -2.67
N THR A 330 -4.05 20.96 -2.85
CA THR A 330 -4.93 20.55 -1.73
C THR A 330 -5.57 19.19 -1.96
N LYS A 331 -5.81 18.41 -0.90
CA LYS A 331 -6.54 17.14 -1.01
C LYS A 331 -8.05 17.36 -0.88
N PRO A 332 -8.90 16.90 -1.81
CA PRO A 332 -10.34 16.95 -1.63
C PRO A 332 -10.79 16.02 -0.49
N ASN A 333 -11.82 16.42 0.26
CA ASN A 333 -12.38 15.59 1.34
C ASN A 333 -12.89 14.25 0.78
N GLY A 334 -12.53 13.16 1.46
CA GLY A 334 -12.87 11.79 1.03
C GLY A 334 -12.08 11.24 -0.17
N ALA A 335 -11.18 12.02 -0.78
CA ALA A 335 -10.40 11.55 -1.93
C ALA A 335 -9.40 10.43 -1.57
N PRO A 336 -9.14 9.48 -2.50
CA PRO A 336 -8.21 8.38 -2.26
C PRO A 336 -6.77 8.86 -2.05
N LEU A 337 -5.93 7.98 -1.49
CA LEU A 337 -4.54 8.28 -1.20
C LEU A 337 -3.78 8.72 -2.47
N GLY A 338 -3.08 9.85 -2.39
CA GLY A 338 -2.32 10.45 -3.49
C GLY A 338 -3.13 11.38 -4.40
N ALA A 339 -4.45 11.46 -4.27
CA ALA A 339 -5.26 12.38 -5.08
C ALA A 339 -5.16 13.83 -4.55
N VAL A 340 -4.85 14.77 -5.45
CA VAL A 340 -4.77 16.21 -5.17
C VAL A 340 -5.62 17.00 -6.17
N LYS A 341 -6.03 18.20 -5.75
CA LYS A 341 -6.69 19.22 -6.56
C LYS A 341 -5.88 20.52 -6.45
N LEU A 342 -5.60 21.13 -7.60
CA LEU A 342 -5.08 22.48 -7.68
C LEU A 342 -6.20 23.51 -7.49
N ARG A 343 -5.91 24.58 -6.77
CA ARG A 343 -6.74 25.80 -6.70
C ARG A 343 -6.43 26.75 -7.85
N GLU A 344 -5.16 26.81 -8.22
CA GLU A 344 -4.55 27.69 -9.21
C GLU A 344 -3.32 26.95 -9.75
N GLU A 345 -3.04 27.10 -11.05
CA GLU A 345 -1.86 26.52 -11.70
C GLU A 345 -0.82 27.62 -11.89
N GLY A 346 0.46 27.33 -11.67
CA GLY A 346 1.55 28.25 -11.99
C GLY A 346 1.87 28.31 -13.49
N GLY A 347 1.48 27.27 -14.24
CA GLY A 347 1.63 27.17 -15.69
C GLY A 347 1.72 25.72 -16.16
N THR A 348 2.16 25.53 -17.40
CA THR A 348 2.41 24.21 -18.00
C THR A 348 3.72 24.24 -18.78
N ILE A 349 4.56 23.24 -18.59
CA ILE A 349 5.86 23.04 -19.25
C ILE A 349 5.86 21.68 -19.98
N VAL A 350 6.67 21.52 -21.03
CA VAL A 350 6.72 20.29 -21.84
C VAL A 350 7.87 19.39 -21.36
N GLY A 351 7.54 18.28 -20.69
CA GLY A 351 8.51 17.25 -20.32
C GLY A 351 8.83 16.31 -21.49
N ARG A 352 10.07 15.83 -21.59
CA ARG A 352 10.62 15.02 -22.70
C ARG A 352 11.21 13.70 -22.19
N PRO A 353 10.41 12.71 -21.78
CA PRO A 353 10.89 11.54 -21.04
C PRO A 353 11.65 10.49 -21.88
N VAL A 354 11.73 10.68 -23.19
CA VAL A 354 12.51 9.84 -24.11
C VAL A 354 13.81 10.53 -24.55
N ASP A 355 13.73 11.84 -24.82
CA ASP A 355 14.79 12.62 -25.49
C ASP A 355 15.48 13.64 -24.54
N SER A 356 15.51 13.39 -23.22
CA SER A 356 16.10 14.33 -22.23
C SER A 356 17.54 13.99 -21.85
N GLU A 357 18.43 14.93 -22.14
CA GLU A 357 19.84 14.96 -21.68
C GLU A 357 19.97 15.29 -20.18
N LEU A 358 18.89 15.75 -19.52
CA LEU A 358 18.90 16.19 -18.12
C LEU A 358 18.56 15.07 -17.13
N ILE A 359 17.98 13.96 -17.59
CA ILE A 359 17.77 12.77 -16.76
C ILE A 359 19.10 11.99 -16.68
N PRO A 360 19.61 11.65 -15.48
CA PRO A 360 20.88 10.93 -15.37
C PRO A 360 20.84 9.59 -16.12
N PRO A 361 21.89 9.19 -16.87
CA PRO A 361 21.86 8.02 -17.73
C PRO A 361 21.63 6.70 -16.98
N GLU A 362 22.04 6.63 -15.71
CA GLU A 362 21.71 5.52 -14.79
C GLU A 362 20.20 5.29 -14.66
N VAL A 363 19.39 6.36 -14.67
CA VAL A 363 17.92 6.31 -14.60
C VAL A 363 17.33 5.79 -15.92
N LEU A 364 17.95 6.14 -17.05
CA LEU A 364 17.53 5.70 -18.37
C LEU A 364 17.87 4.22 -18.60
N GLY A 365 19.08 3.78 -18.29
CA GLY A 365 19.48 2.36 -18.35
C GLY A 365 18.70 1.47 -17.37
N ALA A 366 18.35 2.01 -16.20
CA ALA A 366 17.47 1.35 -15.23
C ALA A 366 16.07 1.01 -15.81
N ARG A 367 15.53 1.85 -16.71
CA ARG A 367 14.28 1.58 -17.46
C ARG A 367 14.45 0.46 -18.49
N GLU A 368 15.60 0.36 -19.15
CA GLU A 368 15.86 -0.74 -20.09
C GLU A 368 15.96 -2.09 -19.37
N ALA A 369 16.61 -2.12 -18.20
CA ALA A 369 16.64 -3.29 -17.34
C ALA A 369 15.23 -3.73 -16.87
N GLU A 370 14.36 -2.79 -16.47
CA GLU A 370 12.94 -3.10 -16.16
C GLU A 370 12.15 -3.55 -17.40
N ARG A 371 12.50 -3.10 -18.60
CA ARG A 371 11.83 -3.45 -19.87
C ARG A 371 12.17 -4.86 -20.37
N PHE A 372 13.43 -5.28 -20.25
CA PHE A 372 13.92 -6.55 -20.80
C PHE A 372 14.06 -7.66 -19.75
N GLY A 373 14.29 -7.35 -18.47
CA GLY A 373 14.45 -8.32 -17.38
C GLY A 373 13.17 -9.08 -16.96
N GLY A 374 12.12 -9.07 -17.79
CA GLY A 374 10.81 -9.66 -17.50
C GLY A 374 10.61 -11.10 -18.02
N LYS A 375 11.49 -11.61 -18.89
CA LYS A 375 11.48 -13.00 -19.38
C LYS A 375 12.90 -13.52 -19.62
N GLY A 376 13.30 -14.49 -18.79
CA GLY A 376 14.39 -15.43 -18.98
C GLY A 376 13.95 -16.75 -18.36
#